data_AF-A0A7Y7YC19-F1
#
_entry.id   AF-A0A7Y7YC19-F1
#
_cell.length_a   1.000
_cell.length_b   1.000
_cell.length_c   1.000
_cell.angle_alpha   90.00
_cell.angle_beta   90.00
_cell.angle_gamma   90.00
#
_symmetry.space_group_name_H-M   'P 1'
#
loop_
_entity.id
_entity.type
_entity.pdbx_description
1 polymer ?
#
loop_
_entity_poly.entity_id
_entity_poly.type
_entity_poly.pdbx_seq_one_letter_code
_entity_poly.pdbx_strand_id
1 'polypeptide(L)'
;MKYLSSGASILLLATGMSGLSHAEQTTPVGCVEVSVGGYKAPDYNCLSQQMSSPQSAEANQKNQEALKAGISKKAPNQVGLATPAATSIRMGNTFGTSVKPQRPAPGQ
;
A
#
# COMPACT_ATOMS: atom_id res chain seq x y z
N MET A 1 42.01 66.49 -34.43
CA MET A 1 40.70 67.05 -34.02
C MET A 1 39.95 65.90 -33.35
N LYS A 2 39.95 65.80 -32.00
CA LYS A 2 38.98 66.45 -31.08
C LYS A 2 37.67 65.61 -31.01
N TYR A 3 37.20 64.99 -29.93
CA TYR A 3 37.45 65.10 -28.49
C TYR A 3 37.07 63.83 -27.70
N LEU A 4 37.81 63.61 -26.62
CA LEU A 4 37.49 62.74 -25.48
C LEU A 4 36.36 63.33 -24.59
N SER A 5 35.74 62.43 -23.82
CA SER A 5 35.35 62.59 -22.40
C SER A 5 34.04 63.33 -22.02
N SER A 6 33.12 62.57 -21.40
CA SER A 6 32.31 62.86 -20.18
C SER A 6 30.91 62.24 -20.33
N GLY A 7 30.32 61.54 -19.37
CA GLY A 7 30.69 61.37 -17.97
C GLY A 7 29.93 60.20 -17.32
N ALA A 8 30.40 59.86 -16.13
CA ALA A 8 29.91 58.79 -15.27
C ALA A 8 28.54 59.10 -14.63
N SER A 9 27.72 58.06 -14.43
CA SER A 9 26.85 57.86 -13.25
C SER A 9 26.32 56.41 -13.25
N ILE A 10 26.86 55.55 -12.39
CA ILE A 10 26.27 55.05 -11.12
C ILE A 10 25.19 53.98 -11.39
N LEU A 11 25.48 52.67 -11.32
CA LEU A 11 25.62 51.76 -10.16
C LEU A 11 24.32 50.96 -9.83
N LEU A 12 24.42 49.63 -9.97
CA LEU A 12 23.90 48.55 -9.11
C LEU A 12 22.37 48.30 -8.94
N LEU A 13 21.93 47.09 -9.34
CA LEU A 13 21.06 46.13 -8.60
C LEU A 13 20.84 44.88 -9.49
N ALA A 14 21.64 43.82 -9.36
CA ALA A 14 21.46 42.68 -8.45
C ALA A 14 20.48 41.59 -8.95
N THR A 15 21.07 40.46 -9.39
CA THR A 15 20.74 39.06 -9.02
C THR A 15 19.33 38.47 -9.26
N GLY A 16 19.28 37.41 -10.08
CA GLY A 16 18.74 36.11 -9.65
C GLY A 16 17.41 35.63 -10.25
N MET A 17 17.47 34.71 -11.23
CA MET A 17 16.53 33.58 -11.30
C MET A 17 17.15 32.40 -12.06
N SER A 18 18.23 31.85 -11.49
CA SER A 18 18.67 30.49 -11.81
C SER A 18 17.84 29.52 -10.97
N GLY A 19 16.95 28.77 -11.59
CA GLY A 19 16.20 27.68 -10.96
C GLY A 19 16.31 26.43 -11.81
N LEU A 20 17.37 25.65 -11.57
CA LEU A 20 17.54 24.30 -12.07
C LEU A 20 16.41 23.39 -11.55
N SER A 21 15.64 22.74 -12.41
CA SER A 21 15.01 21.46 -12.05
C SER A 21 16.00 20.34 -12.39
N HIS A 22 16.90 20.06 -11.45
CA HIS A 22 17.81 18.93 -11.50
C HIS A 22 17.23 17.74 -10.72
N ALA A 23 17.24 16.60 -11.42
CA ALA A 23 17.55 15.25 -10.95
C ALA A 23 16.76 14.65 -9.76
N GLU A 24 16.10 13.54 -10.07
CA GLU A 24 15.95 12.37 -9.22
C GLU A 24 17.25 12.09 -8.46
N GLN A 25 17.27 12.47 -7.18
CA GLN A 25 18.33 12.16 -6.24
C GLN A 25 17.67 11.57 -5.01
N THR A 26 17.88 10.27 -4.83
CA THR A 26 17.67 9.53 -3.58
C THR A 26 18.56 10.13 -2.50
N THR A 27 18.17 11.30 -2.01
CA THR A 27 18.57 11.88 -0.73
C THR A 27 17.67 11.25 0.34
N PRO A 28 18.07 11.19 1.63
CA PRO A 28 17.14 10.80 2.68
C PRO A 28 15.96 11.78 2.61
N VAL A 29 14.82 11.29 2.12
CA VAL A 29 13.69 12.11 1.71
C VAL A 29 13.14 12.78 2.97
N GLY A 30 13.47 14.06 3.16
CA GLY A 30 12.76 14.87 4.13
C GLY A 30 11.29 14.94 3.71
N CYS A 31 10.37 14.64 4.63
CA CYS A 31 8.95 14.79 4.36
C CYS A 31 8.65 16.25 4.02
N VAL A 32 8.06 16.49 2.85
CA VAL A 32 7.68 17.84 2.41
C VAL A 32 6.30 18.15 2.96
N GLU A 33 6.19 19.27 3.67
CA GLU A 33 4.91 19.74 4.22
C GLU A 33 4.35 20.86 3.35
N VAL A 34 3.23 20.61 2.67
CA VAL A 34 2.58 21.60 1.79
C VAL A 34 1.34 22.15 2.48
N SER A 35 1.07 23.45 2.33
CA SER A 35 -0.15 24.08 2.83
C SER A 35 -1.01 24.57 1.68
N VAL A 36 -2.29 24.20 1.67
CA VAL A 36 -3.28 24.65 0.67
C VAL A 36 -4.45 25.30 1.42
N GLY A 37 -4.72 26.58 1.12
CA GLY A 37 -5.81 27.31 1.77
C GLY A 37 -5.67 27.47 3.29
N GLY A 38 -4.44 27.48 3.82
CA GLY A 38 -4.17 27.59 5.25
C GLY A 38 -4.17 26.27 6.03
N TYR A 39 -4.40 25.13 5.37
CA TYR A 39 -4.36 23.80 5.99
C TYR A 39 -3.15 23.01 5.49
N LYS A 40 -2.52 22.24 6.39
CA LYS A 40 -1.45 21.31 6.04
C LYS A 40 -2.04 20.12 5.28
N ALA A 41 -1.56 19.91 4.06
CA ALA A 41 -1.90 18.73 3.27
C ALA A 41 -1.02 17.55 3.76
N PRO A 42 -1.60 16.44 4.24
CA PRO A 42 -0.81 15.31 4.71
C PRO A 42 -0.17 14.57 3.53
N ASP A 43 1.14 14.33 3.61
CA ASP A 43 1.84 13.40 2.73
C ASP A 43 1.76 11.98 3.32
N TYR A 44 0.80 11.20 2.82
CA TYR A 44 0.60 9.83 3.30
C TYR A 44 1.75 8.89 2.94
N ASN A 45 2.52 9.16 1.88
CA ASN A 45 3.65 8.32 1.51
C ASN A 45 4.78 8.48 2.52
N CYS A 46 5.08 9.72 2.89
CA CYS A 46 6.12 10.01 3.88
C CYS A 46 5.71 9.54 5.28
N LEU A 47 4.44 9.75 5.67
CA LEU A 47 3.93 9.21 6.93
C LEU A 47 4.03 7.67 6.96
N SER A 48 3.68 7.00 5.86
CA SER A 48 3.79 5.55 5.75
C SER A 48 5.24 5.08 5.88
N GLN A 49 6.19 5.79 5.26
CA GLN A 49 7.63 5.52 5.41
C GLN A 49 8.12 5.77 6.83
N GLN A 50 7.69 6.84 7.48
CA GLN A 50 8.07 7.15 8.85
C GLN A 50 7.54 6.12 9.86
N MET A 51 6.36 5.56 9.61
CA MET A 51 5.80 4.47 10.41
C MET A 51 6.38 3.09 10.03
N SER A 52 7.08 2.98 8.90
CA SER A 52 7.68 1.72 8.46
C SER A 52 8.95 1.43 9.26
N SER A 53 8.93 0.37 10.06
CA SER A 53 10.13 -0.16 10.70
C SER A 53 10.99 -0.94 9.67
N PRO A 54 12.32 -0.95 9.74
CA PRO A 54 13.14 -1.83 8.90
C PRO A 54 12.77 -3.32 9.05
N GLN A 55 12.28 -3.74 10.22
CA GLN A 55 11.75 -5.09 10.43
C GLN A 55 10.42 -5.34 9.69
N SER A 56 9.66 -4.27 9.40
CA SER A 56 8.39 -4.37 8.69
C SER A 56 8.57 -4.79 7.22
N ALA A 57 9.69 -4.46 6.58
CA ALA A 57 9.96 -4.85 5.20
C ALA A 57 10.08 -6.37 5.05
N GLU A 58 10.89 -7.01 5.91
CA GLU A 58 11.05 -8.47 5.91
C GLU A 58 9.76 -9.19 6.34
N ALA A 59 9.05 -8.66 7.35
CA ALA A 59 7.75 -9.18 7.75
C ALA A 59 6.72 -9.08 6.60
N ASN A 60 6.70 -7.96 5.87
CA ASN A 60 5.84 -7.77 4.71
C ASN A 60 6.17 -8.74 3.58
N GLN A 61 7.46 -9.00 3.32
CA GLN A 61 7.89 -9.99 2.34
C GLN A 61 7.41 -11.40 2.72
N LYS A 62 7.65 -11.84 3.97
CA LYS A 62 7.17 -13.13 4.48
C LYS A 62 5.64 -13.24 4.43
N ASN A 63 4.92 -12.16 4.76
CA ASN A 63 3.48 -12.11 4.66
C ASN A 63 3.01 -12.28 3.20
N GLN A 64 3.66 -11.60 2.24
CA GLN A 64 3.34 -11.77 0.83
C GLN A 64 3.60 -13.19 0.32
N GLU A 65 4.69 -13.82 0.76
CA GLU A 65 4.98 -15.22 0.45
C GLU A 65 3.92 -16.17 1.01
N ALA A 66 3.48 -15.95 2.26
CA ALA A 66 2.41 -16.72 2.88
C ALA A 66 1.07 -16.54 2.14
N LEU A 67 0.77 -15.34 1.64
CA LEU A 67 -0.41 -15.08 0.83
C LEU A 67 -0.37 -15.84 -0.52
N LYS A 68 0.82 -15.97 -1.12
CA LYS A 68 1.06 -16.72 -2.37
C LYS A 68 1.06 -18.24 -2.19
N ALA A 69 0.92 -18.76 -0.96
CA ALA A 69 0.79 -20.20 -0.75
C ALA A 69 -0.37 -20.76 -1.60
N GLY A 70 -0.10 -21.81 -2.36
CA GLY A 70 -1.08 -22.42 -3.26
C GLY A 70 -2.36 -22.85 -2.55
N ILE A 71 -3.48 -22.85 -3.27
CA ILE A 71 -4.83 -23.13 -2.74
C ILE A 71 -4.86 -24.44 -1.93
N SER A 72 -4.15 -25.48 -2.39
CA SER A 72 -4.08 -26.79 -1.71
C SER A 72 -3.48 -26.73 -0.31
N LYS A 73 -2.69 -25.70 0.02
CA LYS A 73 -2.10 -25.50 1.35
C LYS A 73 -2.95 -24.59 2.24
N LYS A 74 -3.97 -23.91 1.69
CA LYS A 74 -4.85 -23.03 2.47
C LYS A 74 -5.92 -23.87 3.16
N ALA A 75 -6.25 -23.49 4.39
CA ALA A 75 -7.33 -24.14 5.11
C ALA A 75 -8.69 -23.86 4.40
N PRO A 76 -9.66 -24.79 4.41
CA PRO A 76 -10.92 -24.62 3.68
C PRO A 76 -11.70 -23.33 4.01
N ASN A 77 -11.62 -22.87 5.27
CA ASN A 77 -12.22 -21.62 5.72
C ASN A 77 -11.58 -20.36 5.11
N GLN A 78 -10.34 -20.43 4.64
CA GLN A 78 -9.64 -19.29 4.01
C GLN A 78 -9.95 -19.15 2.52
N VAL A 79 -10.55 -20.18 1.91
CA VAL A 79 -10.83 -20.24 0.46
C VAL A 79 -12.32 -20.37 0.16
N GLY A 80 -13.18 -20.16 1.17
CA GLY A 80 -14.64 -20.24 1.01
C GLY A 80 -15.19 -21.64 0.77
N LEU A 81 -14.41 -22.68 1.07
CA LEU A 81 -14.85 -24.07 0.95
C LEU A 81 -15.61 -24.51 2.20
N ALA A 82 -16.42 -25.56 2.06
CA ALA A 82 -17.16 -26.15 3.16
C ALA A 82 -16.22 -26.63 4.28
N THR A 83 -16.54 -26.28 5.53
CA THR A 83 -15.82 -26.75 6.72
C THR A 83 -16.69 -27.73 7.50
N PRO A 84 -16.10 -28.68 8.24
CA PRO A 84 -16.87 -29.56 9.11
C PRO A 84 -17.74 -28.80 10.12
N ALA A 85 -17.24 -27.67 10.63
CA ALA A 85 -17.98 -26.79 11.53
C ALA A 85 -19.18 -26.10 10.85
N ALA A 86 -19.02 -25.58 9.62
CA ALA A 86 -20.14 -24.99 8.88
C ALA A 86 -21.21 -26.05 8.55
N THR A 87 -20.77 -27.25 8.18
CA THR A 87 -21.66 -28.37 7.91
C THR A 87 -22.38 -28.83 9.18
N SER A 88 -21.70 -28.87 10.34
CA SER A 88 -22.34 -29.25 11.60
C SER A 88 -23.38 -28.23 12.05
N ILE A 89 -23.14 -26.93 11.86
CA ILE A 89 -24.14 -25.88 12.12
C ILE A 89 -25.36 -26.06 11.20
N ARG A 90 -25.15 -26.34 9.91
CA ARG A 90 -26.25 -26.52 8.95
C ARG A 90 -27.08 -27.78 9.20
N MET A 91 -26.43 -28.86 9.61
CA MET A 91 -27.07 -30.16 9.85
C MET A 91 -27.59 -30.30 11.29
N GLY A 92 -27.09 -29.50 12.23
CA GLY A 92 -27.41 -29.61 13.65
C GLY A 92 -27.19 -31.03 14.17
N ASN A 93 -28.15 -31.55 14.93
CA ASN A 93 -28.12 -32.90 15.48
C ASN A 93 -28.09 -34.02 14.42
N THR A 94 -28.36 -33.70 13.16
CA THR A 94 -28.28 -34.69 12.07
C THR A 94 -26.88 -34.81 11.47
N PHE A 95 -25.90 -34.02 11.92
CA PHE A 95 -24.53 -34.09 11.42
C PHE A 95 -23.91 -35.47 11.66
N GLY A 96 -23.48 -36.13 10.59
CA GLY A 96 -22.93 -37.49 10.64
C GLY A 96 -24.00 -38.60 10.70
N THR A 97 -25.29 -38.27 10.72
CA THR A 97 -26.39 -39.24 10.64
C THR A 97 -27.07 -39.13 9.28
N SER A 98 -27.06 -40.23 8.52
CA SER A 98 -27.76 -40.30 7.23
C SER A 98 -29.21 -40.72 7.41
N VAL A 99 -30.08 -40.31 6.48
CA VAL A 99 -31.43 -40.86 6.39
C VAL A 99 -31.38 -42.36 6.11
N LYS A 100 -32.29 -43.13 6.73
CA LYS A 100 -32.49 -44.55 6.40
C LYS A 100 -32.82 -44.64 4.91
N PRO A 101 -32.05 -45.38 4.09
CA PRO A 101 -32.36 -45.56 2.69
C PRO A 101 -33.75 -46.21 2.56
N GLN A 102 -34.65 -45.58 1.80
CA GLN A 102 -35.91 -46.20 1.42
C GLN A 102 -35.60 -47.24 0.34
N ARG A 103 -35.17 -48.43 0.76
CA ARG A 103 -35.10 -49.57 -0.16
C ARG A 103 -36.54 -50.05 -0.38
N PRO A 104 -37.05 -50.10 -1.63
CA PRO A 104 -38.32 -50.75 -1.90
C PRO A 104 -38.31 -52.17 -1.31
N ALA A 105 -39.43 -52.59 -0.73
CA ALA A 105 -39.57 -53.97 -0.30
C ALA A 105 -39.32 -54.89 -1.51
N PRO A 106 -38.55 -55.98 -1.36
CA PRO A 106 -38.39 -56.93 -2.45
C PRO A 106 -39.76 -57.54 -2.78
N GLY A 107 -40.32 -57.20 -3.94
CA GLY A 107 -41.55 -57.81 -4.48
C GLY A 107 -42.78 -56.90 -4.69
N GLN A 108 -42.59 -55.59 -4.91
CA GLN A 108 -43.60 -54.77 -5.63
C GLN A 108 -43.25 -54.72 -7.11
#